data_AF-A0A6J1IFW0-F1
#
_entry.id   AF-A0A6J1IFW0-F1
#
_cell.length_a   1.000
_cell.length_b   1.000
_cell.length_c   1.000
_cell.angle_alpha   90.00
_cell.angle_beta   90.00
_cell.angle_gamma   90.00
#
_symmetry.space_group_name_H-M   'P 1'
#
loop_
_entity.id
_entity.type
_entity.pdbx_description
1 polymer ?
#
loop_
_entity_poly.entity_id
_entity_poly.type
_entity_poly.pdbx_seq_one_letter_code
_entity_poly.pdbx_strand_id
1 'polypeptide(L)'
;MSLALQIASTSKRTMGFDDNDNDAKQDDSTKLSDPKKAGDETPGVDASSGLTRKMSETSICATEEDDDEEGRKIELGPQYTLKELNEKDKDDESLRRWKEQLLGDVDFEAVGETLEPDVKIVSLAIKSAERPDIVLPVPESGNPKGLWFTLKEGSRYSLLFTFQVSNNIVSGLKYTNTVWKTGVKVDSTKEMIGTFSPQPEPYYHEMQEETTPSGIFARGSYSARSRFVDDDNKCYLEINYTFDIRKDWKEEQPA
;
A
#
# COMPACT_ATOMS: atom_id res chain seq x y z
N MET A 1 -12.25 6.07 42.36
CA MET A 1 -12.02 7.49 42.68
C MET A 1 -10.94 7.98 41.72
N SER A 2 -11.38 8.77 40.74
CA SER A 2 -10.59 9.29 39.63
C SER A 2 -9.45 10.20 40.08
N LEU A 3 -8.35 10.18 39.32
CA LEU A 3 -7.52 11.36 39.10
C LEU A 3 -7.11 11.39 37.63
N ALA A 4 -7.79 12.28 36.90
CA ALA A 4 -7.48 12.64 35.53
C ALA A 4 -6.36 13.69 35.54
N LEU A 5 -5.38 13.52 34.66
CA LEU A 5 -4.43 14.56 34.29
C LEU A 5 -4.64 14.86 32.81
N GLN A 6 -5.41 15.91 32.54
CA GLN A 6 -5.46 16.58 31.24
C GLN A 6 -4.20 17.42 31.08
N ILE A 7 -3.47 17.20 29.99
CA ILE A 7 -2.48 18.17 29.50
C ILE A 7 -2.99 18.63 28.13
N ALA A 8 -3.57 19.84 28.12
CA ALA A 8 -3.90 20.54 26.90
C ALA A 8 -2.64 21.24 26.38
N SER A 9 -2.27 20.97 25.13
CA SER A 9 -1.32 21.80 24.38
C SER A 9 -2.01 22.29 23.12
N THR A 10 -2.37 23.57 23.13
CA THR A 10 -2.83 24.32 21.96
C THR A 10 -1.65 25.12 21.43
N SER A 11 -1.31 24.93 20.15
CA SER A 11 -0.57 25.93 19.38
C SER A 11 -0.97 25.83 17.91
N LYS A 12 -1.94 26.67 17.57
CA LYS A 12 -2.23 27.07 16.19
C LYS A 12 -1.15 28.06 15.75
N ARG A 13 -0.40 27.73 14.70
CA ARG A 13 0.26 28.73 13.85
C ARG A 13 -0.14 28.44 12.41
N THR A 14 -1.13 29.19 11.95
CA THR A 14 -1.48 29.34 10.54
C THR A 14 -0.69 30.53 10.02
N MET A 15 0.30 30.30 9.17
CA MET A 15 0.99 31.36 8.42
C MET A 15 0.33 31.41 7.04
N GLY A 16 -0.46 32.44 6.81
CA GLY A 16 -0.98 32.78 5.49
C GLY A 16 0.11 33.39 4.62
N PHE A 17 0.04 33.11 3.32
CA PHE A 17 0.74 33.86 2.29
C PHE A 17 -0.33 34.43 1.36
N ASP A 18 -0.42 35.76 1.34
CA ASP A 18 -1.22 36.53 0.40
C ASP A 18 -0.54 36.58 -0.97
N ASP A 19 -1.38 36.65 -1.99
CA ASP A 19 -1.10 36.82 -3.41
C ASP A 19 -0.35 38.14 -3.72
N ASN A 20 0.45 38.12 -4.78
CA ASN A 20 0.60 39.31 -5.61
C ASN A 20 0.89 38.94 -7.09
N ASP A 21 0.02 39.45 -7.95
CA ASP A 21 0.13 39.53 -9.40
C ASP A 21 1.40 40.28 -9.84
N ASN A 22 2.02 39.88 -10.95
CA ASN A 22 1.92 40.61 -12.22
C ASN A 22 2.94 40.18 -13.29
N ASP A 23 2.46 40.36 -14.52
CA ASP A 23 3.15 40.76 -15.75
C ASP A 23 3.71 39.72 -16.74
N ALA A 24 3.09 39.84 -17.91
CA ALA A 24 3.40 39.23 -19.19
C ALA A 24 4.56 39.93 -19.92
N LYS A 25 5.19 39.16 -20.83
CA LYS A 25 5.66 39.49 -22.22
C LYS A 25 6.61 38.36 -22.65
N GLN A 26 6.26 37.51 -23.62
CA GLN A 26 6.26 37.73 -25.08
C GLN A 26 7.64 38.18 -25.61
N ASP A 27 8.37 37.27 -26.27
CA ASP A 27 8.69 37.39 -27.71
C ASP A 27 9.35 36.09 -28.25
N ASP A 28 9.11 35.83 -29.53
CA ASP A 28 10.01 35.24 -30.53
C ASP A 28 9.25 34.35 -31.53
N SER A 29 8.78 34.95 -32.63
CA SER A 29 8.80 34.25 -33.91
C SER A 29 8.91 35.26 -35.05
N THR A 30 9.93 35.04 -35.87
CA THR A 30 10.36 35.87 -36.98
C THR A 30 9.65 35.50 -38.29
N LYS A 31 9.42 36.53 -39.13
CA LYS A 31 9.30 36.55 -40.61
C LYS A 31 7.93 36.28 -41.29
N LEU A 32 7.39 37.39 -41.84
CA LEU A 32 7.15 37.69 -43.29
C LEU A 32 6.79 36.48 -44.19
N SER A 33 5.76 36.46 -45.04
CA SER A 33 5.09 37.51 -45.83
C SER A 33 3.82 36.96 -46.52
N ASP A 34 2.78 37.78 -46.60
CA ASP A 34 1.60 37.70 -47.48
C ASP A 34 1.91 38.11 -48.94
N PRO A 35 0.97 38.12 -49.93
CA PRO A 35 -0.44 37.66 -49.95
C PRO A 35 -0.84 36.89 -51.25
N LYS A 36 -2.02 36.26 -51.26
CA LYS A 36 -3.17 36.65 -52.14
C LYS A 36 -4.35 35.67 -52.06
N LYS A 37 -5.53 36.29 -52.17
CA LYS A 37 -6.88 35.84 -51.86
C LYS A 37 -7.71 35.75 -53.15
N ALA A 38 -8.55 34.73 -53.28
CA ALA A 38 -9.81 34.66 -54.04
C ALA A 38 -10.53 33.38 -53.57
N GLY A 39 -11.68 33.41 -52.89
CA GLY A 39 -13.01 33.75 -53.43
C GLY A 39 -13.62 32.45 -54.01
N ASP A 40 -14.21 31.58 -53.19
CA ASP A 40 -15.64 31.49 -52.80
C ASP A 40 -16.52 30.74 -53.84
N GLU A 41 -17.55 30.08 -53.30
CA GLU A 41 -18.72 29.45 -53.93
C GLU A 41 -18.74 27.90 -54.13
N THR A 42 -19.53 27.27 -53.25
CA THR A 42 -20.29 26.00 -53.34
C THR A 42 -21.30 26.05 -54.52
N PRO A 43 -22.00 24.97 -55.00
CA PRO A 43 -22.66 23.94 -54.17
C PRO A 43 -22.92 22.53 -54.77
N GLY A 44 -23.33 21.60 -53.88
CA GLY A 44 -24.51 20.77 -54.12
C GLY A 44 -24.34 19.28 -54.43
N VAL A 45 -24.94 18.45 -53.55
CA VAL A 45 -25.66 17.16 -53.77
C VAL A 45 -24.86 15.98 -54.38
N ASP A 46 -24.87 14.74 -53.86
CA ASP A 46 -25.99 13.93 -53.39
C ASP A 46 -25.56 12.78 -52.44
N ALA A 47 -26.55 12.26 -51.74
CA ALA A 47 -26.50 11.20 -50.75
C ALA A 47 -26.31 9.78 -51.33
N SER A 48 -25.58 8.91 -50.61
CA SER A 48 -26.04 7.54 -50.29
C SER A 48 -25.07 6.78 -49.37
N SER A 49 -25.52 6.53 -48.14
CA SER A 49 -25.64 5.18 -47.53
C SER A 49 -24.55 4.13 -47.83
N GLY A 50 -23.78 3.73 -46.80
CA GLY A 50 -23.12 2.42 -46.76
C GLY A 50 -21.79 2.35 -45.99
N LEU A 51 -21.78 2.61 -44.68
CA LEU A 51 -20.58 2.40 -43.86
C LEU A 51 -20.40 0.91 -43.53
N THR A 52 -19.66 0.17 -44.35
CA THR A 52 -19.12 -1.14 -43.97
C THR A 52 -17.66 -0.97 -43.54
N ARG A 53 -17.42 -0.75 -42.24
CA ARG A 53 -16.07 -0.85 -41.67
C ARG A 53 -15.86 -2.27 -41.15
N LYS A 54 -15.08 -3.04 -41.89
CA LYS A 54 -14.26 -4.12 -41.30
C LYS A 54 -13.30 -3.46 -40.32
N MET A 55 -13.24 -3.95 -39.09
CA MET A 55 -12.12 -3.70 -38.19
C MET A 55 -11.73 -5.01 -37.53
N SER A 56 -10.43 -5.22 -37.53
CA SER A 56 -9.71 -6.47 -37.30
C SER A 56 -9.83 -6.98 -35.87
N GLU A 57 -9.84 -8.30 -35.74
CA GLU A 57 -9.43 -9.01 -34.54
C GLU A 57 -7.93 -8.77 -34.29
N THR A 58 -7.52 -9.03 -33.05
CA THR A 58 -6.16 -8.88 -32.49
C THR A 58 -5.84 -7.48 -31.96
N SER A 59 -6.05 -7.30 -30.65
CA SER A 59 -5.10 -6.54 -29.86
C SER A 59 -4.80 -7.34 -28.60
N ILE A 60 -3.57 -7.81 -28.57
CA ILE A 60 -2.89 -8.47 -27.48
C ILE A 60 -2.83 -7.43 -26.35
N CYS A 61 -3.55 -7.62 -25.25
CA CYS A 61 -3.32 -6.81 -24.06
C CYS A 61 -2.18 -7.46 -23.29
N ALA A 62 -1.05 -6.76 -23.33
CA ALA A 62 0.19 -7.07 -22.68
C ALA A 62 -0.05 -7.48 -21.22
N THR A 63 0.63 -8.54 -20.82
CA THR A 63 1.06 -8.70 -19.43
C THR A 63 1.94 -7.50 -19.12
N GLU A 64 1.37 -6.48 -18.51
CA GLU A 64 2.16 -5.48 -17.79
C GLU A 64 2.72 -6.23 -16.58
N GLU A 65 3.93 -6.76 -16.75
CA GLU A 65 4.84 -7.03 -15.66
C GLU A 65 4.83 -5.80 -14.75
N ASP A 66 4.77 -6.01 -13.43
CA ASP A 66 4.84 -4.95 -12.42
C ASP A 66 6.20 -4.23 -12.55
N ASP A 67 6.28 -3.33 -13.52
CA ASP A 67 7.43 -2.51 -13.92
C ASP A 67 7.38 -1.24 -13.07
N ASP A 68 7.83 -1.33 -11.82
CA ASP A 68 8.00 -0.18 -10.93
C ASP A 68 8.99 -0.52 -9.80
N GLU A 69 10.27 -0.71 -10.15
CA GLU A 69 11.37 -0.43 -9.23
C GLU A 69 12.68 -0.04 -9.98
N GLU A 70 12.60 0.95 -10.86
CA GLU A 70 13.79 1.72 -11.32
C GLU A 70 14.27 2.76 -10.27
N GLY A 71 13.80 2.63 -9.02
CA GLY A 71 14.36 3.31 -7.86
C GLY A 71 15.72 2.71 -7.52
N ARG A 72 16.67 3.53 -7.06
CA ARG A 72 18.02 3.08 -6.67
C ARG A 72 17.93 1.91 -5.70
N LYS A 73 18.14 0.69 -6.20
CA LYS A 73 18.21 -0.52 -5.40
C LYS A 73 19.27 -0.30 -4.32
N ILE A 74 18.86 -0.33 -3.06
CA ILE A 74 19.77 -0.17 -1.93
C ILE A 74 20.74 -1.36 -1.98
N GLU A 75 22.04 -1.07 -2.00
CA GLU A 75 23.05 -2.12 -1.88
C GLU A 75 23.06 -2.59 -0.42
N LEU A 76 22.53 -3.80 -0.19
CA LEU A 76 22.50 -4.40 1.14
C LEU A 76 23.89 -4.87 1.55
N GLY A 77 24.19 -4.70 2.85
CA GLY A 77 25.38 -5.26 3.46
C GLY A 77 25.32 -6.78 3.60
N PRO A 78 26.43 -7.43 3.99
CA PRO A 78 26.41 -8.86 4.29
C PRO A 78 25.45 -9.17 5.43
N GLN A 79 24.67 -10.23 5.29
CA GLN A 79 23.80 -10.75 6.34
C GLN A 79 24.64 -11.36 7.47
N TYR A 80 24.19 -11.15 8.70
CA TYR A 80 24.74 -11.77 9.90
C TYR A 80 23.61 -12.34 10.74
N THR A 81 23.90 -13.40 11.48
CA THR A 81 22.96 -13.87 12.50
C THR A 81 22.93 -12.88 13.67
N LEU A 82 21.82 -12.82 14.39
CA LEU A 82 21.70 -11.96 15.56
C LEU A 82 22.77 -12.30 16.62
N LYS A 83 23.10 -13.59 16.75
CA LYS A 83 24.13 -14.11 17.66
C LYS A 83 25.54 -13.68 17.25
N GLU A 84 25.89 -13.79 15.97
CA GLU A 84 27.17 -13.30 15.45
C GLU A 84 27.36 -11.80 15.68
N LEU A 85 26.29 -11.02 15.45
CA LEU A 85 26.31 -9.60 15.68
C LEU A 85 26.54 -9.31 17.17
N ASN A 86 25.88 -10.03 18.07
CA ASN A 86 26.07 -9.86 19.52
C ASN A 86 27.50 -10.22 19.98
N GLU A 87 28.06 -11.33 19.50
CA GLU A 87 29.39 -11.81 19.87
C GLU A 87 30.51 -10.85 19.41
N LYS A 88 30.38 -10.23 18.23
CA LYS A 88 31.38 -9.28 17.70
C LYS A 88 31.58 -8.06 18.60
N ASP A 89 30.52 -7.60 19.25
CA ASP A 89 30.53 -6.36 20.03
C ASP A 89 30.50 -6.61 21.54
N LYS A 90 30.82 -7.84 21.97
CA LYS A 90 30.76 -8.24 23.40
C LYS A 90 31.68 -7.40 24.30
N ASP A 91 32.81 -6.94 23.75
CA ASP A 91 33.85 -6.20 24.45
C ASP A 91 33.59 -4.67 24.42
N ASP A 92 32.56 -4.21 23.68
CA ASP A 92 32.17 -2.81 23.59
C ASP A 92 30.89 -2.54 24.41
N GLU A 93 31.07 -1.95 25.60
CA GLU A 93 29.99 -1.62 26.51
C GLU A 93 28.95 -0.67 25.89
N SER A 94 29.38 0.24 25.01
CA SER A 94 28.50 1.23 24.39
C SER A 94 27.58 0.59 23.34
N LEU A 95 28.13 -0.29 22.51
CA LEU A 95 27.36 -1.03 21.51
C LEU A 95 26.42 -2.04 22.17
N ARG A 96 26.85 -2.66 23.27
CA ARG A 96 26.00 -3.61 24.01
C ARG A 96 24.76 -2.92 24.59
N ARG A 97 24.94 -1.76 25.26
CA ARG A 97 23.81 -0.96 25.76
C ARG A 97 22.90 -0.46 24.64
N TRP A 98 23.48 -0.06 23.51
CA TRP A 98 22.69 0.38 22.36
C TRP A 98 21.84 -0.75 21.78
N LYS A 99 22.39 -1.96 21.66
CA LYS A 99 21.64 -3.15 21.21
C LYS A 99 20.55 -3.56 22.18
N GLU A 100 20.84 -3.55 23.48
CA GLU A 100 19.84 -3.81 24.53
C GLU A 100 18.66 -2.82 24.40
N GLN A 101 18.92 -1.55 24.07
CA GLN A 101 17.86 -0.56 23.86
C GLN A 101 17.03 -0.81 22.59
N LEU A 102 17.63 -1.34 21.53
CA LEU A 102 16.95 -1.59 20.25
C LEU A 102 16.19 -2.91 20.23
N LEU A 103 16.83 -3.97 20.71
CA LEU A 103 16.30 -5.33 20.67
C LEU A 103 15.38 -5.59 21.87
N GLY A 104 15.57 -4.89 22.98
CA GLY A 104 14.86 -5.18 24.21
C GLY A 104 15.28 -6.53 24.79
N ASP A 105 14.32 -7.31 25.27
CA ASP A 105 14.54 -8.60 25.92
C ASP A 105 14.55 -9.75 24.91
N VAL A 106 15.43 -9.66 23.90
CA VAL A 106 15.61 -10.76 22.95
C VAL A 106 16.37 -11.89 23.61
N ASP A 107 15.75 -13.07 23.65
CA ASP A 107 16.41 -14.29 24.07
C ASP A 107 17.34 -14.82 22.96
N PHE A 108 18.61 -14.41 23.00
CA PHE A 108 19.63 -14.85 22.05
C PHE A 108 19.86 -16.37 22.05
N GLU A 109 19.48 -17.10 23.11
CA GLU A 109 19.56 -18.57 23.13
C GLU A 109 18.39 -19.20 22.37
N ALA A 110 17.20 -18.60 22.41
CA ALA A 110 16.01 -19.07 21.67
C ALA A 110 16.04 -18.72 20.18
N VAL A 111 16.68 -17.60 19.81
CA VAL A 111 16.72 -17.11 18.42
C VAL A 111 17.60 -18.00 17.51
N GLY A 112 18.48 -18.82 18.09
CA GLY A 112 19.28 -19.80 17.37
C GLY A 112 20.36 -19.18 16.46
N GLU A 113 20.97 -20.01 15.62
CA GLU A 113 21.99 -19.61 14.63
C GLU A 113 21.41 -19.47 13.21
N THR A 114 20.08 -19.33 13.10
CA THR A 114 19.39 -19.25 11.83
C THR A 114 19.61 -17.88 11.20
N LEU A 115 20.26 -17.85 10.03
CA LEU A 115 20.53 -16.61 9.31
C LEU A 115 19.24 -15.96 8.78
N GLU A 116 18.32 -16.79 8.31
CA GLU A 116 17.10 -16.30 7.69
C GLU A 116 16.03 -15.92 8.74
N PRO A 117 15.54 -14.67 8.72
CA PRO A 117 14.37 -14.31 9.52
C PRO A 117 13.11 -15.07 9.06
N ASP A 118 12.14 -15.18 9.96
CA ASP A 118 10.80 -15.69 9.66
C ASP A 118 9.73 -14.74 10.19
N VAL A 119 8.69 -14.52 9.39
CA VAL A 119 7.57 -13.64 9.70
C VAL A 119 6.28 -14.40 9.48
N LYS A 120 5.52 -14.58 10.56
CA LYS A 120 4.21 -15.19 10.52
C LYS A 120 3.14 -14.12 10.66
N ILE A 121 2.48 -13.78 9.56
CA ILE A 121 1.29 -12.92 9.60
C ILE A 121 0.13 -13.73 10.20
N VAL A 122 -0.36 -13.31 11.37
CA VAL A 122 -1.37 -14.04 12.16
C VAL A 122 -2.78 -13.64 11.75
N SER A 123 -3.04 -12.33 11.67
CA SER A 123 -4.37 -11.81 11.36
C SER A 123 -4.33 -10.41 10.75
N LEU A 124 -5.40 -10.10 10.04
CA LEU A 124 -5.76 -8.75 9.61
C LEU A 124 -6.99 -8.31 10.40
N ALA A 125 -6.94 -7.15 11.03
CA ALA A 125 -8.12 -6.49 11.58
C ALA A 125 -8.48 -5.25 10.77
N ILE A 126 -9.77 -5.07 10.47
CA ILE A 126 -10.29 -3.88 9.83
C ILE A 126 -10.92 -3.02 10.92
N LYS A 127 -10.30 -1.89 11.22
CA LYS A 127 -10.77 -0.95 12.24
C LYS A 127 -11.60 0.12 11.58
N SER A 128 -12.76 0.44 12.15
CA SER A 128 -13.60 1.55 11.69
C SER A 128 -14.35 2.13 12.86
N ALA A 129 -14.40 3.45 12.98
CA ALA A 129 -15.08 4.12 14.10
C ALA A 129 -16.58 3.81 14.19
N GLU A 130 -17.19 3.30 13.12
CA GLU A 130 -18.62 3.00 13.04
C GLU A 130 -19.03 1.65 13.64
N ARG A 131 -18.07 0.76 13.94
CA ARG A 131 -18.34 -0.64 14.30
C ARG A 131 -17.20 -1.28 15.11
N PRO A 132 -17.45 -2.43 15.75
CA PRO A 132 -16.35 -3.28 16.23
C PRO A 132 -15.43 -3.72 15.10
N ASP A 133 -14.16 -3.95 15.45
CA ASP A 133 -13.12 -4.39 14.54
C ASP A 133 -13.46 -5.74 13.89
N ILE A 134 -13.24 -5.83 12.58
CA ILE A 134 -13.39 -7.09 11.84
C ILE A 134 -12.08 -7.84 11.94
N VAL A 135 -11.99 -8.87 12.79
CA VAL A 135 -10.77 -9.67 12.91
C VAL A 135 -10.84 -10.87 11.96
N LEU A 136 -9.88 -10.93 11.03
CA LEU A 136 -9.76 -11.94 9.98
C LEU A 136 -8.46 -12.72 10.18
N PRO A 137 -8.50 -13.95 10.72
CA PRO A 137 -7.30 -14.78 10.81
C PRO A 137 -6.79 -15.14 9.41
N VAL A 138 -5.47 -15.13 9.23
CA VAL A 138 -4.84 -15.56 7.98
C VAL A 138 -4.91 -17.09 7.90
N PRO A 139 -5.49 -17.68 6.83
CA PRO A 139 -5.55 -19.13 6.67
C PRO A 139 -4.16 -19.73 6.51
N GLU A 140 -3.95 -20.95 7.02
CA GLU A 140 -2.69 -21.71 6.79
C GLU A 140 -2.42 -21.95 5.30
N SER A 141 -3.47 -22.03 4.48
CA SER A 141 -3.36 -22.14 3.01
C SER A 141 -2.93 -20.85 2.32
N GLY A 142 -2.71 -19.76 3.07
CA GLY A 142 -2.37 -18.43 2.57
C GLY A 142 -3.55 -17.68 1.95
N ASN A 143 -4.52 -18.38 1.34
CA ASN A 143 -5.64 -17.77 0.61
C ASN A 143 -7.00 -18.11 1.24
N PRO A 144 -7.85 -17.11 1.56
CA PRO A 144 -9.22 -17.34 2.00
C PRO A 144 -10.08 -17.85 0.84
N LYS A 145 -11.04 -18.72 1.15
CA LYS A 145 -11.97 -19.26 0.14
C LYS A 145 -13.18 -18.34 0.00
N GLY A 146 -13.40 -17.85 -1.22
CA GLY A 146 -14.56 -17.00 -1.53
C GLY A 146 -14.42 -15.58 -1.00
N LEU A 147 -15.55 -14.99 -0.61
CA LEU A 147 -15.64 -13.61 -0.10
C LEU A 147 -15.06 -13.54 1.32
N TRP A 148 -13.97 -12.79 1.50
CA TRP A 148 -13.28 -12.69 2.78
C TRP A 148 -13.95 -11.71 3.73
N PHE A 149 -14.30 -10.51 3.25
CA PHE A 149 -14.99 -9.50 4.04
C PHE A 149 -15.84 -8.55 3.18
N THR A 150 -16.56 -7.65 3.84
CA THR A 150 -17.40 -6.63 3.20
C THR A 150 -17.18 -5.29 3.88
N LEU A 151 -16.92 -4.27 3.08
CA LEU A 151 -16.83 -2.88 3.50
C LEU A 151 -18.10 -2.11 3.14
N LYS A 152 -18.46 -1.15 3.98
CA LYS A 152 -19.44 -0.12 3.65
C LYS A 152 -18.79 0.92 2.75
N GLU A 153 -19.54 1.47 1.81
CA GLU A 153 -19.06 2.57 0.96
C GLU A 153 -18.93 3.88 1.76
N GLY A 154 -17.93 4.69 1.44
CA GLY A 154 -17.70 5.99 2.08
C GLY A 154 -17.30 5.91 3.55
N SER A 155 -17.03 4.72 4.08
CA SER A 155 -16.57 4.54 5.45
C SER A 155 -15.06 4.67 5.55
N ARG A 156 -14.59 5.33 6.61
CA ARG A 156 -13.18 5.36 6.97
C ARG A 156 -12.79 4.05 7.65
N TYR A 157 -11.64 3.50 7.26
CA TYR A 157 -11.08 2.29 7.85
C TYR A 157 -9.56 2.34 7.89
N SER A 158 -8.97 1.61 8.84
CA SER A 158 -7.54 1.28 8.84
C SER A 158 -7.37 -0.24 8.90
N LEU A 159 -6.28 -0.72 8.33
CA LEU A 159 -5.89 -2.13 8.40
C LEU A 159 -4.87 -2.28 9.53
N LEU A 160 -5.11 -3.22 10.43
CA LEU A 160 -4.20 -3.57 11.51
C LEU A 160 -3.68 -4.99 11.29
N PHE A 161 -2.41 -5.11 10.95
CA PHE A 161 -1.75 -6.40 10.82
C PHE A 161 -1.19 -6.85 12.15
N THR A 162 -1.47 -8.10 12.52
CA THR A 162 -0.83 -8.78 13.65
C THR A 162 0.12 -9.83 13.11
N PHE A 163 1.39 -9.78 13.49
CA PHE A 163 2.40 -10.72 12.99
C PHE A 163 3.46 -11.02 14.04
N GLN A 164 4.12 -12.17 13.91
CA GLN A 164 5.21 -12.60 14.78
C GLN A 164 6.49 -12.69 13.97
N VAL A 165 7.61 -12.33 14.60
CA VAL A 165 8.95 -12.39 14.02
C VAL A 165 9.79 -13.35 14.84
N SER A 166 10.49 -14.25 14.16
CA SER A 166 11.37 -15.26 14.77
C SER A 166 12.68 -15.40 13.99
N ASN A 167 13.63 -16.15 14.56
CA ASN A 167 14.94 -16.53 14.00
C ASN A 167 15.96 -15.39 13.80
N ASN A 168 15.60 -14.26 13.21
CA ASN A 168 16.52 -13.15 13.01
C ASN A 168 15.76 -11.81 12.85
N ILE A 169 16.49 -10.70 12.75
CA ILE A 169 15.92 -9.39 12.43
C ILE A 169 15.41 -9.41 10.98
N VAL A 170 14.17 -8.96 10.78
CA VAL A 170 13.60 -8.72 9.46
C VAL A 170 13.89 -7.27 9.11
N SER A 171 14.68 -7.04 8.07
CA SER A 171 15.04 -5.69 7.62
C SER A 171 14.18 -5.25 6.45
N GLY A 172 13.52 -4.10 6.59
CA GLY A 172 12.75 -3.52 5.49
C GLY A 172 11.54 -4.36 5.07
N LEU A 173 10.76 -4.87 6.03
CA LEU A 173 9.49 -5.55 5.77
C LEU A 173 8.48 -4.63 5.09
N LYS A 174 8.25 -4.81 3.79
CA LYS A 174 7.32 -4.03 2.96
C LYS A 174 6.01 -4.76 2.77
N TYR A 175 4.93 -3.99 2.84
CA TYR A 175 3.60 -4.41 2.42
C TYR A 175 3.31 -3.90 1.02
N THR A 176 2.81 -4.79 0.16
CA THR A 176 2.24 -4.39 -1.13
C THR A 176 0.83 -4.91 -1.23
N ASN A 177 -0.08 -4.07 -1.70
CA ASN A 177 -1.46 -4.43 -1.99
C ASN A 177 -1.80 -3.99 -3.39
N THR A 178 -2.44 -4.85 -4.15
CA THR A 178 -3.00 -4.46 -5.44
C THR A 178 -4.46 -4.88 -5.46
N VAL A 179 -5.33 -3.97 -5.87
CA VAL A 179 -6.78 -4.18 -5.88
C VAL A 179 -7.29 -4.07 -7.30
N TRP A 180 -8.13 -5.03 -7.69
CA TRP A 180 -8.78 -5.10 -8.98
C TRP A 180 -10.30 -5.08 -8.84
N LYS A 181 -10.95 -4.45 -9.81
CA LYS A 181 -12.40 -4.50 -10.00
C LYS A 181 -12.70 -4.95 -11.42
N THR A 182 -13.45 -6.05 -11.57
CA THR A 182 -13.79 -6.60 -12.90
C THR A 182 -12.55 -6.85 -13.78
N GLY A 183 -11.47 -7.33 -13.17
CA GLY A 183 -10.19 -7.58 -13.85
C GLY A 183 -9.32 -6.35 -14.12
N VAL A 184 -9.80 -5.14 -13.86
CA VAL A 184 -9.02 -3.89 -14.03
C VAL A 184 -8.38 -3.49 -12.71
N LYS A 185 -7.08 -3.19 -12.71
CA LYS A 185 -6.37 -2.66 -11.53
C LYS A 185 -6.94 -1.28 -11.20
N VAL A 186 -7.45 -1.11 -9.98
CA VAL A 186 -8.10 0.13 -9.52
C VAL A 186 -7.32 0.81 -8.40
N ASP A 187 -6.48 0.08 -7.69
CA ASP A 187 -5.65 0.62 -6.62
C ASP A 187 -4.37 -0.22 -6.44
N SER A 188 -3.31 0.43 -5.94
CA SER A 188 -2.01 -0.17 -5.71
C SER A 188 -1.27 0.57 -4.61
N THR A 189 -1.07 -0.08 -3.48
CA THR A 189 -0.38 0.47 -2.31
C THR A 189 0.93 -0.28 -2.09
N LYS A 190 2.02 0.46 -1.88
CA LYS A 190 3.33 -0.07 -1.46
C LYS A 190 3.76 0.73 -0.23
N GLU A 191 3.94 0.07 0.91
CA GLU A 191 4.31 0.72 2.17
C GLU A 191 5.46 -0.01 2.86
N MET A 192 6.44 0.76 3.33
CA MET A 192 7.56 0.27 4.12
C MET A 192 7.13 0.23 5.60
N ILE A 193 6.78 -0.96 6.11
CA ILE A 193 6.32 -1.16 7.49
C ILE A 193 7.44 -0.94 8.51
N GLY A 194 8.62 -1.56 8.30
CA GLY A 194 9.83 -1.26 9.06
C GLY A 194 10.80 -2.42 9.22
N THR A 195 11.61 -2.35 10.27
CA THR A 195 12.55 -3.39 10.70
C THR A 195 12.10 -3.93 12.05
N PHE A 196 12.10 -5.25 12.20
CA PHE A 196 11.53 -5.93 13.36
C PHE A 196 12.50 -6.97 13.92
N SER A 197 12.71 -6.96 15.24
CA SER A 197 13.48 -7.97 15.95
C SER A 197 12.64 -9.22 16.23
N PRO A 198 13.25 -10.39 16.42
CA PRO A 198 12.53 -11.57 16.85
C PRO A 198 12.07 -11.42 18.32
N GLN A 199 10.81 -11.69 18.61
CA GLN A 199 10.27 -11.66 19.99
C GLN A 199 9.04 -12.59 20.12
N PRO A 200 8.72 -13.08 21.33
CA PRO A 200 7.54 -13.94 21.55
C PRO A 200 6.21 -13.22 21.29
N GLU A 201 6.13 -11.95 21.69
CA GLU A 201 4.92 -11.14 21.57
C GLU A 201 4.68 -10.69 20.11
N PRO A 202 3.44 -10.76 19.60
CA PRO A 202 3.14 -10.29 18.26
C PRO A 202 3.30 -8.78 18.14
N TYR A 203 3.80 -8.34 16.99
CA TYR A 203 3.76 -6.95 16.55
C TYR A 203 2.39 -6.59 16.01
N TYR A 204 2.04 -5.31 16.17
CA TYR A 204 0.82 -4.70 15.67
C TYR A 204 1.22 -3.52 14.79
N HIS A 205 0.87 -3.56 13.51
CA HIS A 205 1.12 -2.46 12.59
C HIS A 205 -0.20 -1.97 11.99
N GLU A 206 -0.57 -0.75 12.35
CA GLU A 206 -1.74 -0.07 11.81
C GLU A 206 -1.33 0.76 10.59
N MET A 207 -1.89 0.42 9.45
CA MET A 207 -1.74 1.14 8.19
C MET A 207 -2.42 2.50 8.26
N GLN A 208 -2.04 3.40 7.34
CA GLN A 208 -2.74 4.66 7.19
C GLN A 208 -4.24 4.44 6.96
N GLU A 209 -5.06 5.29 7.56
CA GLU A 209 -6.49 5.24 7.37
C GLU A 209 -6.88 5.66 5.96
N GLU A 210 -7.81 4.91 5.37
CA GLU A 210 -8.34 5.08 4.02
C GLU A 210 -9.86 5.27 4.06
N THR A 211 -10.44 5.73 2.95
CA THR A 211 -11.90 5.85 2.78
C THR A 211 -12.34 5.02 1.59
N THR A 212 -13.32 4.14 1.79
CA THR A 212 -13.86 3.33 0.70
C THR A 212 -14.55 4.21 -0.35
N PRO A 213 -14.41 3.87 -1.65
CA PRO A 213 -15.13 4.58 -2.70
C PRO A 213 -16.64 4.45 -2.53
N SER A 214 -17.37 5.45 -3.02
CA SER A 214 -18.83 5.57 -2.88
C SER A 214 -19.54 5.64 -4.22
N GLY A 215 -20.80 5.20 -4.24
CA GLY A 215 -21.69 5.29 -5.40
C GLY A 215 -21.95 3.94 -6.07
N ILE A 216 -22.95 3.91 -6.95
CA ILE A 216 -23.43 2.67 -7.59
C ILE A 216 -22.30 1.94 -8.33
N PHE A 217 -21.40 2.70 -8.96
CA PHE A 217 -20.25 2.15 -9.68
C PHE A 217 -19.10 1.72 -8.78
N ALA A 218 -19.03 2.16 -7.53
CA ALA A 218 -18.03 1.73 -6.54
C ALA A 218 -18.48 0.44 -5.83
N ARG A 219 -19.77 0.23 -5.66
CA ARG A 219 -20.27 -1.01 -5.05
C ARG A 219 -19.95 -2.23 -5.92
N GLY A 220 -19.88 -3.40 -5.30
CA GLY A 220 -19.62 -4.68 -5.96
C GLY A 220 -18.39 -5.39 -5.44
N SER A 221 -17.96 -6.41 -6.18
CA SER A 221 -16.86 -7.29 -5.78
C SER A 221 -15.52 -6.82 -6.30
N TYR A 222 -14.51 -6.98 -5.46
CA TYR A 222 -13.13 -6.64 -5.68
C TYR A 222 -12.27 -7.88 -5.42
N SER A 223 -11.16 -7.99 -6.15
CA SER A 223 -10.10 -8.94 -5.86
C SER A 223 -8.88 -8.17 -5.41
N ALA A 224 -8.11 -8.71 -4.48
CA ALA A 224 -6.88 -8.11 -4.01
C ALA A 224 -5.79 -9.16 -3.81
N ARG A 225 -4.55 -8.71 -3.98
CA ARG A 225 -3.33 -9.48 -3.75
C ARG A 225 -2.47 -8.66 -2.82
N SER A 226 -2.30 -9.16 -1.60
CA SER A 226 -1.39 -8.57 -0.62
C SER A 226 -0.13 -9.43 -0.48
N ARG A 227 1.02 -8.78 -0.37
CA ARG A 227 2.31 -9.44 -0.12
C ARG A 227 3.10 -8.74 0.98
N PHE A 228 3.82 -9.54 1.75
CA PHE A 228 4.81 -9.10 2.75
C PHE A 228 6.18 -9.59 2.31
N VAL A 229 7.08 -8.65 1.99
CA VAL A 229 8.41 -8.93 1.43
C VAL A 229 9.45 -8.06 2.12
N ASP A 230 10.62 -8.59 2.46
CA ASP A 230 11.72 -7.78 3.04
C ASP A 230 12.70 -7.23 1.99
N ASP A 231 13.73 -6.54 2.45
CA ASP A 231 14.80 -6.03 1.58
C ASP A 231 15.58 -7.15 0.87
N ASP A 232 15.67 -8.33 1.49
CA ASP A 232 16.30 -9.52 0.93
C ASP A 232 15.43 -10.24 -0.11
N ASN A 233 14.25 -9.70 -0.41
CA ASN A 233 13.24 -10.24 -1.34
C ASN A 233 12.60 -11.56 -0.88
N LYS A 234 12.69 -11.90 0.41
CA LYS A 234 11.97 -13.03 0.99
C LYS A 234 10.50 -12.67 1.13
N CYS A 235 9.63 -13.45 0.52
CA CYS A 235 8.18 -13.32 0.65
C CYS A 235 7.69 -14.17 1.82
N TYR A 236 7.07 -13.53 2.80
CA TYR A 236 6.57 -14.18 4.02
C TYR A 236 5.10 -14.56 3.94
N LEU A 237 4.33 -13.75 3.22
CA LEU A 237 2.93 -14.04 2.92
C LEU A 237 2.59 -13.44 1.56
N GLU A 238 1.95 -14.25 0.72
CA GLU A 238 1.16 -13.78 -0.41
C GLU A 238 -0.28 -14.29 -0.21
N ILE A 239 -1.22 -13.36 -0.11
CA ILE A 239 -2.64 -13.65 0.09
C ILE A 239 -3.46 -13.01 -1.02
N ASN A 240 -4.19 -13.84 -1.74
CA ASN A 240 -5.15 -13.45 -2.76
C ASN A 240 -6.55 -13.64 -2.20
N TYR A 241 -7.34 -12.58 -2.20
CA TYR A 241 -8.67 -12.59 -1.59
C TYR A 241 -9.66 -11.76 -2.38
N THR A 242 -10.94 -11.95 -2.06
CA THR A 242 -12.02 -11.13 -2.60
C THR A 242 -12.77 -10.44 -1.47
N PHE A 243 -13.24 -9.22 -1.72
CA PHE A 243 -14.05 -8.47 -0.78
C PHE A 243 -15.11 -7.65 -1.53
N ASP A 244 -16.17 -7.26 -0.84
CA ASP A 244 -17.25 -6.47 -1.42
C ASP A 244 -17.27 -5.06 -0.83
N ILE A 245 -17.62 -4.08 -1.65
CA ILE A 245 -18.07 -2.76 -1.18
C ILE A 245 -19.59 -2.69 -1.36
N ARG A 246 -20.30 -2.41 -0.28
CA ARG A 246 -21.77 -2.35 -0.24
C ARG A 246 -22.24 -1.02 0.34
N LYS A 247 -23.54 -0.74 0.16
CA LYS A 247 -24.16 0.48 0.70
C LYS A 247 -24.09 0.52 2.23
N ASP A 248 -24.30 -0.63 2.86
CA ASP A 248 -24.34 -0.79 4.31
C ASP A 248 -23.44 -1.96 4.71
N TRP A 249 -23.01 -1.97 5.97
CA TRP A 249 -22.26 -3.08 6.53
C TRP A 249 -23.10 -4.36 6.52
N LYS A 250 -22.45 -5.52 6.38
CA LYS A 250 -23.12 -6.80 6.56
C LYS A 250 -23.51 -6.92 8.04
N GLU A 251 -24.78 -7.14 8.33
CA GLU A 251 -25.25 -7.44 9.68
C GLU A 251 -24.55 -8.70 10.19
N GLU A 252 -23.93 -8.62 11.37
CA GLU A 252 -23.38 -9.79 12.06
C GLU A 252 -24.56 -10.70 12.43
N GLN A 253 -24.60 -11.91 11.86
CA GLN A 253 -25.57 -12.90 12.33
C GLN A 253 -25.15 -13.31 13.75
N PRO A 254 -26.06 -13.25 14.74
CA PRO A 254 -25.75 -13.76 16.07
C PRO A 254 -25.46 -15.26 15.95
N ALA A 255 -24.33 -15.66 16.55
CA ALA A 255 -23.89 -17.05 16.66
C ALA A 255 -24.89 -17.91 17.44
#